data_AF-A0A2M7MPQ0-F1
#
_entry.id   AF-A0A2M7MPQ0-F1
#
_cell.length_a   1.000
_cell.length_b   1.000
_cell.length_c   1.000
_cell.angle_alpha   90.00
_cell.angle_beta   90.00
_cell.angle_gamma   90.00
#
_symmetry.space_group_name_H-M   'P 1'
#
loop_
_entity.id
_entity.type
_entity.pdbx_description
1 polymer ?
#
loop_
_entity_poly.entity_id
_entity_poly.type
_entity_poly.pdbx_seq_one_letter_code
_entity_poly.pdbx_strand_id
1 'polypeptide(L)'
;MLRYNLNKHFKLRGITYPARYLMEIGLTKQSAYNVARGNFVSLSPEHLEKLCLALNCTPNDLMEWEPGKNVVNPEAQSLQKLRPVQLTDLKNFINSLPYEKMNEIIAQIEEAKINSSK
;
A
#
# COMPACT_ATOMS: atom_id res chain seq x y z
N MET A 1 -0.26 -9.59 -15.63
CA MET A 1 1.05 -9.49 -14.99
C MET A 1 0.86 -9.10 -13.54
N LEU A 2 1.37 -9.96 -12.67
CA LEU A 2 1.46 -9.72 -11.24
C LEU A 2 2.73 -8.90 -10.98
N ARG A 3 2.65 -7.85 -10.15
CA ARG A 3 3.78 -7.00 -9.78
C ARG A 3 3.65 -6.51 -8.34
N TYR A 4 4.75 -6.05 -7.76
CA TYR A 4 4.71 -5.33 -6.49
C TYR A 4 4.35 -3.86 -6.69
N ASN A 5 3.59 -3.28 -5.74
CA ASN A 5 3.37 -1.84 -5.67
C ASN A 5 3.36 -1.39 -4.20
N LEU A 6 4.55 -1.13 -3.64
CA LEU A 6 4.68 -0.60 -2.28
C LEU A 6 4.48 0.91 -2.24
N ASN A 7 4.66 1.62 -3.35
CA ASN A 7 4.47 3.07 -3.42
C ASN A 7 3.06 3.47 -3.00
N LYS A 8 2.05 2.65 -3.35
CA LYS A 8 0.66 2.84 -2.92
C LYS A 8 0.53 2.80 -1.39
N HIS A 9 1.25 1.89 -0.72
CA HIS A 9 1.23 1.76 0.74
C HIS A 9 1.94 2.93 1.41
N PHE A 10 3.10 3.34 0.89
CA PHE A 10 3.83 4.49 1.45
C PHE A 10 2.99 5.76 1.40
N LYS A 11 2.29 6.01 0.28
CA LYS A 11 1.38 7.16 0.15
C LYS A 11 0.21 7.08 1.13
N LEU A 12 -0.50 5.94 1.20
CA LEU A 12 -1.64 5.76 2.10
C LEU A 12 -1.28 5.90 3.59
N ARG A 13 -0.08 5.45 3.97
CA ARG A 13 0.41 5.52 5.34
C ARG A 13 1.11 6.85 5.66
N GLY A 14 1.16 7.80 4.73
CA GLY A 14 1.83 9.09 4.94
C GLY A 14 3.35 8.99 5.08
N ILE A 15 3.97 7.93 4.57
CA ILE A 15 5.42 7.71 4.63
C ILE A 15 6.11 8.58 3.59
N THR A 16 6.74 9.67 4.05
CA THR A 16 7.40 10.67 3.20
C THR A 16 8.81 10.27 2.75
N TYR A 17 9.51 9.45 3.54
CA TYR A 17 10.86 8.98 3.25
C TYR A 17 10.94 7.45 3.20
N PRO A 18 10.45 6.80 2.13
CA PRO A 18 10.32 5.35 2.08
C PRO A 18 11.64 4.60 2.31
N ALA A 19 12.74 5.03 1.70
CA ALA A 19 14.03 4.36 1.88
C ALA A 19 14.51 4.42 3.34
N ARG A 20 14.26 5.54 4.05
CA ARG A 20 14.59 5.67 5.47
C ARG A 20 13.73 4.73 6.31
N TYR A 21 12.42 4.77 6.11
CA TYR A 21 11.47 3.90 6.80
C TYR A 21 11.83 2.41 6.63
N LEU A 22 12.18 2.01 5.40
CA LEU A 22 12.58 0.63 5.10
C LEU A 22 13.87 0.21 5.82
N MET A 23 14.83 1.13 5.99
CA MET A 23 16.02 0.86 6.80
C MET A 23 15.69 0.74 8.29
N GLU A 24 14.78 1.58 8.80
CA GLU A 24 14.33 1.54 10.20
C GLU A 24 13.63 0.22 10.56
N ILE A 25 12.93 -0.41 9.61
CA ILE A 25 12.32 -1.74 9.79
C ILE A 25 13.29 -2.91 9.49
N GLY A 26 14.57 -2.61 9.23
CA GLY A 26 15.63 -3.61 9.14
C GLY A 26 15.93 -4.16 7.74
N LEU A 27 15.60 -3.44 6.66
CA LEU A 27 16.16 -3.72 5.33
C LEU A 27 17.56 -3.10 5.20
N THR A 28 18.43 -3.75 4.44
CA THR A 28 19.72 -3.16 4.09
C THR A 28 19.52 -1.88 3.27
N LYS A 29 20.50 -0.97 3.32
CA LYS A 29 20.46 0.28 2.55
C LYS A 29 20.15 0.02 1.07
N GLN A 30 20.83 -0.93 0.44
CA GLN A 30 20.62 -1.25 -0.97
C GLN A 30 19.20 -1.76 -1.25
N SER A 31 18.72 -2.71 -0.45
CA SER A 31 17.35 -3.22 -0.56
C SER A 31 16.33 -2.11 -0.35
N ALA A 32 16.52 -1.26 0.67
CA ALA A 32 15.62 -0.15 0.98
C ALA A 32 15.50 0.83 -0.19
N TYR A 33 16.61 1.25 -0.81
CA TYR A 33 16.57 2.13 -1.98
C TYR A 33 15.91 1.48 -3.19
N ASN A 34 16.20 0.20 -3.46
CA ASN A 34 15.59 -0.53 -4.57
C ASN A 34 14.08 -0.66 -4.38
N VAL A 35 13.65 -1.06 -3.18
CA VAL A 35 12.24 -1.23 -2.83
C VAL A 35 11.49 0.11 -2.85
N ALA A 36 12.06 1.16 -2.27
CA ALA A 36 11.49 2.51 -2.29
C ALA A 36 11.28 3.05 -3.72
N ARG A 37 12.15 2.67 -4.66
CA ARG A 37 12.07 3.09 -6.07
C ARG A 37 11.19 2.17 -6.92
N GLY A 38 10.79 0.99 -6.41
CA GLY A 38 10.16 -0.05 -7.21
C GLY A 38 11.13 -0.79 -8.15
N ASN A 39 12.45 -0.64 -7.95
CA ASN A 39 13.50 -1.21 -8.77
C ASN A 39 13.96 -2.57 -8.21
N PHE A 40 13.05 -3.54 -8.16
CA PHE A 40 13.34 -4.90 -7.70
C PHE A 40 12.41 -5.90 -8.38
N VAL A 41 12.88 -7.15 -8.51
CA VAL A 41 12.12 -8.23 -9.16
C VAL A 41 11.33 -9.06 -8.14
N SER A 42 11.92 -9.27 -6.96
CA SER A 42 11.34 -10.13 -5.92
C SER A 42 11.68 -9.62 -4.52
N LEU A 43 10.86 -10.02 -3.56
CA LEU A 43 11.13 -9.88 -2.14
C LEU A 43 11.27 -11.28 -1.54
N SER A 44 12.26 -11.46 -0.66
CA SER A 44 12.35 -12.68 0.13
C SER A 44 11.16 -12.77 1.09
N PRO A 45 10.78 -13.98 1.56
CA PRO A 45 9.76 -14.14 2.59
C PRO A 45 10.04 -13.29 3.84
N GLU A 46 11.32 -13.19 4.25
CA GLU A 46 11.75 -12.35 5.37
C GLU A 46 11.45 -10.86 5.13
N HIS A 47 11.74 -10.34 3.93
CA HIS A 47 11.39 -8.96 3.59
C HIS A 47 9.88 -8.75 3.57
N LEU A 48 9.11 -9.71 3.02
CA LEU A 48 7.65 -9.63 2.99
C LEU A 48 7.07 -9.60 4.41
N GLU A 49 7.55 -10.47 5.30
CA GLU A 49 7.13 -10.52 6.70
C GLU A 49 7.43 -9.19 7.42
N LYS A 50 8.66 -8.68 7.33
CA LYS A 50 9.04 -7.38 7.91
C LYS A 50 8.14 -6.25 7.42
N LEU A 51 7.89 -6.20 6.11
CA LEU A 51 7.01 -5.19 5.51
C LEU A 51 5.57 -5.33 6.00
N CYS A 52 5.03 -6.54 6.04
CA CYS A 52 3.65 -6.82 6.43
C CYS A 52 3.41 -6.51 7.90
N LEU A 53 4.34 -6.87 8.79
CA LEU A 53 4.30 -6.52 10.21
C LEU A 53 4.36 -5.00 10.41
N ALA A 54 5.22 -4.30 9.68
CA ALA A 54 5.40 -2.86 9.83
C ALA A 54 4.26 -2.03 9.22
N LEU A 55 3.67 -2.49 8.11
CA LEU A 55 2.60 -1.78 7.39
C LEU A 55 1.20 -2.27 7.78
N ASN A 56 1.10 -3.28 8.65
CA ASN A 56 -0.13 -3.98 9.02
C ASN A 56 -0.94 -4.39 7.78
N CYS A 57 -0.36 -5.25 6.96
CA CYS A 57 -0.96 -5.78 5.73
C CYS A 57 -0.57 -7.25 5.51
N THR A 58 -1.11 -7.87 4.47
CA THR A 58 -0.73 -9.20 4.00
C THR A 58 0.20 -9.10 2.78
N PRO A 59 0.92 -10.18 2.40
CA PRO A 59 1.75 -10.17 1.20
C PRO A 59 0.97 -9.83 -0.08
N ASN A 60 -0.30 -10.22 -0.16
CA ASN A 60 -1.16 -9.93 -1.31
C ASN A 60 -1.44 -8.44 -1.46
N ASP A 61 -1.52 -7.69 -0.35
CA ASP A 61 -1.77 -6.25 -0.38
C ASP A 61 -0.62 -5.48 -1.04
N LEU A 62 0.61 -6.01 -0.92
CA LEU A 62 1.81 -5.46 -1.57
C LEU A 62 1.85 -5.71 -3.07
N MET A 63 0.95 -6.54 -3.60
CA MET A 63 0.92 -6.93 -5.00
C MET A 63 -0.25 -6.31 -5.75
N GLU A 64 -0.12 -6.27 -7.06
CA GLU A 64 -1.15 -5.87 -8.01
C GLU A 64 -1.13 -6.76 -9.22
N TRP A 65 -2.31 -6.96 -9.80
CA TRP A 65 -2.46 -7.75 -11.02
C TRP A 65 -3.21 -6.97 -12.08
N GLU A 66 -2.59 -6.83 -13.24
CA GLU A 66 -3.22 -6.32 -14.46
C GLU A 66 -3.29 -7.44 -15.49
N PRO A 67 -4.42 -7.80 -16.10
CA PRO A 67 -4.47 -8.89 -17.05
C PRO A 67 -3.55 -8.66 -18.25
N GLY A 68 -2.80 -9.69 -18.66
CA GLY A 68 -2.05 -9.65 -19.92
C GLY A 68 -3.00 -9.80 -21.11
N LYS A 69 -2.54 -9.45 -22.32
CA LYS A 69 -3.35 -9.53 -23.56
C LYS A 69 -3.93 -10.93 -23.84
N ASN A 70 -3.31 -11.98 -23.29
CA ASN A 70 -3.68 -13.38 -23.54
C ASN A 70 -4.65 -13.94 -22.48
N VAL A 71 -5.05 -13.15 -21.48
CA VAL A 71 -5.95 -13.63 -20.42
C VAL A 71 -7.38 -13.56 -20.93
N VAL A 72 -7.97 -14.72 -21.24
CA VAL A 72 -9.38 -14.84 -21.58
C VAL A 72 -10.23 -14.68 -20.32
N ASN A 73 -11.24 -13.82 -20.40
CA ASN A 73 -12.13 -13.46 -19.30
C ASN A 73 -11.40 -13.12 -17.97
N PRO A 74 -10.70 -11.97 -17.90
CA PRO A 74 -9.99 -11.52 -16.71
C PRO A 74 -10.85 -11.44 -15.44
N GLU A 75 -12.15 -11.19 -15.59
CA GLU A 75 -13.07 -10.97 -14.46
C GLU A 75 -13.41 -12.26 -13.72
N ALA A 76 -13.35 -13.40 -14.40
CA ALA A 76 -13.53 -14.71 -13.78
C ALA A 76 -12.28 -15.23 -13.03
N GLN A 77 -11.15 -14.52 -13.11
CA GLN A 77 -9.89 -14.96 -12.51
C GLN A 77 -9.81 -14.59 -11.03
N SER A 78 -9.28 -15.48 -10.18
CA SER A 78 -9.07 -15.19 -8.75
C SER A 78 -8.18 -13.97 -8.49
N LEU A 79 -7.22 -13.71 -9.39
CA LEU A 79 -6.31 -12.55 -9.32
C LEU A 79 -7.00 -11.21 -9.55
N GLN A 80 -8.25 -11.20 -10.03
CA GLN A 80 -9.07 -10.00 -10.15
C GLN A 80 -9.16 -9.22 -8.83
N LYS A 81 -9.08 -9.92 -7.68
CA LYS A 81 -9.05 -9.31 -6.35
C LYS A 81 -7.83 -8.40 -6.10
N LEU A 82 -6.77 -8.57 -6.88
CA LEU A 82 -5.53 -7.78 -6.79
C LEU A 82 -5.48 -6.67 -7.85
N ARG A 83 -6.59 -6.35 -8.52
CA ARG A 83 -6.59 -5.22 -9.47
C ARG A 83 -6.17 -3.93 -8.75
N PRO A 84 -5.37 -3.07 -9.40
CA PRO A 84 -5.03 -1.76 -8.85
C PRO A 84 -6.31 -0.99 -8.51
N VAL A 85 -6.43 -0.57 -7.26
CA VAL A 85 -7.46 0.38 -6.85
C VAL A 85 -6.92 1.77 -7.10
N GLN A 86 -7.70 2.62 -7.76
CA GLN A 86 -7.35 4.04 -7.86
C GLN A 86 -7.38 4.64 -6.46
N LEU A 87 -6.20 4.96 -5.94
CA LEU A 87 -6.11 5.64 -4.65
C LEU A 87 -6.34 7.12 -4.86
N THR A 88 -7.41 7.64 -4.26
CA THR A 88 -7.54 9.08 -4.04
C THR A 88 -6.34 9.52 -3.20
N ASP A 89 -5.65 10.57 -3.64
CA ASP A 89 -4.57 11.16 -2.86
C ASP A 89 -5.17 11.74 -1.57
N LEU A 90 -5.13 10.96 -0.49
CA LEU A 90 -5.71 11.30 0.81
C LEU A 90 -5.17 12.64 1.30
N LYS A 91 -3.90 12.95 1.01
CA LYS A 91 -3.29 14.22 1.40
C LYS A 91 -3.96 15.39 0.68
N ASN A 92 -4.17 15.29 -0.64
CA ASN A 92 -4.85 16.35 -1.38
C ASN A 92 -6.33 16.46 -0.99
N PHE A 93 -6.98 15.33 -0.74
CA PHE A 93 -8.36 15.30 -0.24
C PHE A 93 -8.46 16.05 1.09
N ILE A 94 -7.61 15.72 2.07
CA ILE A 94 -7.54 16.41 3.37
C ILE A 94 -7.25 17.90 3.19
N ASN A 95 -6.29 18.27 2.33
CA ASN A 95 -5.94 19.67 2.11
C ASN A 95 -7.05 20.49 1.44
N SER A 96 -7.99 19.84 0.74
CA SER A 96 -9.12 20.51 0.09
C SER A 96 -10.31 20.77 1.03
N LEU A 97 -10.28 20.21 2.24
CA LEU A 97 -11.40 20.30 3.18
C LEU A 97 -11.33 21.59 4.02
N PRO A 98 -12.49 22.26 4.25
CA PRO A 98 -12.56 23.36 5.19
C PRO A 98 -12.19 22.93 6.62
N TYR A 99 -11.51 23.81 7.35
CA TYR A 99 -11.04 23.54 8.72
C TYR A 99 -12.19 23.11 9.65
N GLU A 100 -13.36 23.71 9.47
CA GLU A 100 -14.56 23.47 10.26
C GLU A 100 -15.06 22.02 10.15
N LYS A 101 -14.75 21.34 9.03
CA LYS A 101 -15.16 19.94 8.76
C LYS A 101 -14.14 18.90 9.21
N MET A 102 -12.95 19.32 9.62
CA MET A 102 -11.86 18.41 9.98
C MET A 102 -12.22 17.51 11.16
N ASN A 103 -12.81 18.09 12.22
CA ASN A 103 -13.19 17.33 13.41
C ASN A 103 -14.28 16.30 13.13
N GLU A 104 -15.27 16.64 12.27
CA GLU A 104 -16.33 15.71 11.87
C GLU A 104 -15.76 14.49 11.13
N ILE A 105 -14.79 14.71 10.24
CA ILE A 105 -14.17 13.64 9.46
C ILE A 105 -13.26 12.77 10.34
N ILE A 106 -12.50 13.37 11.25
CA ILE A 106 -11.68 12.61 12.22
C ILE A 106 -12.57 11.68 13.03
N ALA A 107 -13.71 12.16 13.54
CA ALA A 107 -14.65 11.34 14.31
C ALA A 107 -15.17 10.13 13.48
N GLN A 108 -15.53 10.33 12.21
CA GLN A 108 -15.96 9.23 11.34
C GLN A 108 -14.86 8.18 11.11
N ILE A 109 -13.59 8.63 10.98
CA ILE A 109 -12.45 7.72 10.82
C ILE A 109 -12.20 6.92 12.11
N GLU A 110 -12.35 7.55 13.29
CA GLU A 110 -12.23 6.87 14.57
C GLU A 110 -13.29 5.78 14.76
N GLU A 111 -14.55 6.05 14.39
CA GLU A 111 -15.62 5.05 14.40
C GLU A 111 -15.31 3.87 13.46
N ALA A 112 -14.84 4.13 12.24
CA ALA A 112 -14.45 3.10 11.30
C ALA A 112 -13.32 2.21 11.86
N LYS A 113 -12.34 2.80 12.56
CA LYS A 113 -11.24 2.06 13.20
C LYS A 113 -11.75 1.08 14.26
N ILE A 114 -12.69 1.50 15.10
CA ILE A 114 -13.28 0.66 16.17
C ILE A 114 -13.99 -0.56 15.57
N ASN A 115 -14.76 -0.37 14.49
CA ASN A 115 -15.49 -1.46 13.85
C ASN A 115 -14.60 -2.46 13.11
N SER A 116 -13.41 -2.04 12.67
CA SER A 116 -12.42 -2.92 12.02
C SER A 116 -11.56 -3.76 12.98
N SER A 117 -11.65 -3.49 14.29
CA SER A 117 -10.91 -4.20 15.35
C SER A 117 -11.77 -5.19 16.16
N LYS A 118 -13.05 -5.34 15.79
CA LYS A 118 -13.98 -6.35 16.32
C LYS A 118 -14.12 -7.49 15.32
#